data_AF-A0A522WEW2-F1
#
_entry.id   AF-A0A522WEW2-F1
#
_cell.length_a   1.000
_cell.length_b   1.000
_cell.length_c   1.000
_cell.angle_alpha   90.00
_cell.angle_beta   90.00
_cell.angle_gamma   90.00
#
_symmetry.space_group_name_H-M   'P 1'
#
loop_
_entity.id
_entity.type
_entity.pdbx_description
1 polymer ?
#
loop_
_entity_poly.entity_id
_entity_poly.type
_entity_poly.pdbx_seq_one_letter_code
_entity_poly.pdbx_strand_id
1 'polypeptide(L)'
;MNNKPKYYLKEDGEFVIENYHLSRPFSSFFPGIAGLWGVPLWVFYVNRGQAIAGFGIKDKDHPIVEFQPANKAYQLTSLTGFRTFIKITSQGRPVFYEPFHSIPGSGGFSIESKMLISSYELKLQEINHTLGLEIEIDYFTIPNDNFGALARKVTVKNTARKKRELEVLDGLPQIIPYGTNNFFLKELSRTIEAWMEAENLKDKIPYFRLRVDPSDRPEVTHIREGNFYLAFDGKGLLKPIVDPEAIFASVSDFTYPENFFKKGFFVYPKRQLTASKTPCSFVCARGG
;
A
#
# COMPACT_ATOMS: atom_id res chain seq x y z
N MET A 1 -28.99 4.29 6.10
CA MET A 1 -27.98 3.70 6.99
C MET A 1 -27.43 4.80 7.89
N ASN A 2 -27.30 4.56 9.19
CA ASN A 2 -26.79 5.56 10.12
C ASN A 2 -25.25 5.56 10.00
N ASN A 3 -24.70 6.37 9.10
CA ASN A 3 -23.27 6.45 8.78
C ASN A 3 -22.44 7.12 9.91
N LYS A 4 -22.89 7.03 11.17
CA LYS A 4 -22.15 7.58 12.31
C LYS A 4 -21.07 6.57 12.75
N PRO A 5 -19.84 7.02 12.97
CA PRO A 5 -18.82 6.19 13.58
C PRO A 5 -19.25 5.66 14.94
N LYS A 6 -18.94 4.39 15.21
CA LYS A 6 -19.14 3.76 16.52
C LYS A 6 -17.82 3.18 17.00
N TYR A 7 -17.62 3.21 18.32
CA TYR A 7 -16.40 2.76 18.97
C TYR A 7 -16.76 1.77 20.06
N TYR A 8 -16.08 0.63 20.12
CA TYR A 8 -16.26 -0.35 21.19
C TYR A 8 -15.01 -1.22 21.34
N LEU A 9 -14.84 -1.75 22.54
CA LEU A 9 -13.85 -2.77 22.86
C LEU A 9 -14.54 -4.13 22.86
N LYS A 10 -14.02 -5.09 22.11
CA LYS A 10 -14.47 -6.48 22.18
C LYS A 10 -13.93 -7.18 23.42
N GLU A 11 -14.53 -8.31 23.79
CA GLU A 11 -14.09 -9.12 24.94
C GLU A 11 -12.66 -9.66 24.80
N ASP A 12 -12.19 -9.87 23.57
CA ASP A 12 -10.82 -10.30 23.23
C ASP A 12 -9.79 -9.15 23.28
N GLY A 13 -10.21 -7.94 23.62
CA GLY A 13 -9.36 -6.76 23.74
C GLY A 13 -9.14 -5.98 22.44
N GLU A 14 -9.75 -6.38 21.32
CA GLU A 14 -9.66 -5.65 20.06
C GLU A 14 -10.57 -4.41 20.08
N PHE A 15 -10.00 -3.24 19.76
CA PHE A 15 -10.74 -1.98 19.68
C PHE A 15 -11.25 -1.75 18.26
N VAL A 16 -12.56 -1.54 18.13
CA VAL A 16 -13.23 -1.42 16.83
C VAL A 16 -13.77 -0.02 16.60
N ILE A 17 -13.55 0.49 15.40
CA ILE A 17 -14.10 1.74 14.89
C ILE A 17 -14.90 1.46 13.62
N GLU A 18 -16.22 1.49 13.73
CA GLU A 18 -17.10 1.39 12.55
C GLU A 18 -17.09 2.70 11.78
N ASN A 19 -17.14 2.60 10.45
CA ASN A 19 -17.04 3.71 9.51
C ASN A 19 -15.89 4.66 9.85
N TYR A 20 -14.71 4.09 10.12
CA TYR A 20 -13.55 4.82 10.64
C TYR A 20 -13.14 6.02 9.76
N HIS A 21 -13.35 5.96 8.45
CA HIS A 21 -13.08 7.07 7.54
C HIS A 21 -13.94 8.32 7.83
N LEU A 22 -15.11 8.16 8.43
CA LEU A 22 -16.01 9.25 8.86
C LEU A 22 -15.73 9.74 10.29
N SER A 23 -14.84 9.05 11.03
CA SER A 23 -14.45 9.48 12.37
C SER A 23 -13.54 10.70 12.34
N ARG A 24 -13.48 11.41 13.48
CA ARG A 24 -12.54 12.52 13.68
C ARG A 24 -11.13 12.02 13.35
N PRO A 25 -10.29 12.82 12.67
CA PRO A 25 -8.93 12.41 12.34
C PRO A 25 -8.18 11.96 13.59
N PHE A 26 -7.56 10.79 13.52
CA PHE A 26 -6.62 10.33 14.53
C PHE A 26 -5.47 9.58 13.87
N SER A 27 -4.37 9.53 14.58
CA SER A 27 -3.16 8.86 14.16
C SER A 27 -2.54 8.13 15.33
N SER A 28 -1.84 7.05 15.06
CA SER A 28 -1.15 6.26 16.06
C SER A 28 0.03 5.53 15.41
N PHE A 29 0.78 4.82 16.23
CA PHE A 29 1.82 3.91 15.78
C PHE A 29 1.37 2.49 16.01
N PHE A 30 1.66 1.65 15.01
CA PHE A 30 1.62 0.22 15.20
C PHE A 30 2.70 -0.18 16.22
N PRO A 31 2.50 -1.21 17.04
CA PRO A 31 3.52 -1.67 17.99
C PRO A 31 4.78 -2.09 17.23
N GLY A 32 5.80 -1.23 17.30
CA GLY A 32 6.96 -1.20 16.40
C GLY A 32 8.11 -2.13 16.77
N ILE A 33 7.82 -3.37 17.19
CA ILE A 33 8.85 -4.35 17.53
C ILE A 33 8.61 -5.63 16.72
N ALA A 34 9.54 -5.96 15.82
CA ALA A 34 9.56 -7.21 15.06
C ALA A 34 10.28 -8.34 15.84
N GLY A 35 9.71 -8.83 16.94
CA GLY A 35 10.25 -9.97 17.72
C GLY A 35 11.10 -9.58 18.95
N LEU A 36 11.50 -10.58 19.75
CA LEU A 36 12.12 -10.38 21.08
C LEU A 36 13.44 -9.57 21.05
N TRP A 37 14.14 -9.60 19.92
CA TRP A 37 15.40 -8.89 19.62
C TRP A 37 15.32 -8.06 18.33
N GLY A 38 14.10 -7.80 17.84
CA GLY A 38 13.79 -7.46 16.45
C GLY A 38 14.49 -6.26 15.82
N VAL A 39 14.58 -6.26 14.49
CA VAL A 39 14.93 -5.06 13.72
C VAL A 39 13.83 -4.00 13.97
N PRO A 40 14.17 -2.79 14.45
CA PRO A 40 13.18 -1.76 14.76
C PRO A 40 12.42 -1.37 13.50
N LEU A 41 11.10 -1.54 13.53
CA LEU A 41 10.18 -1.15 12.46
C LEU A 41 9.21 -0.13 13.03
N TRP A 42 9.24 1.10 12.53
CA TRP A 42 8.22 2.10 12.86
C TRP A 42 7.14 2.05 11.79
N VAL A 43 5.88 2.03 12.22
CA VAL A 43 4.73 2.01 11.30
C VAL A 43 3.72 3.02 11.82
N PHE A 44 3.57 4.12 11.09
CA PHE A 44 2.67 5.21 11.37
C PHE A 44 1.37 5.03 10.58
N TYR A 45 0.23 5.06 11.26
CA TYR A 45 -1.07 4.91 10.61
C TYR A 45 -2.06 5.99 11.05
N VAL A 46 -3.03 6.24 10.17
CA VAL A 46 -4.13 7.19 10.36
C VAL A 46 -5.46 6.52 10.03
N ASN A 47 -6.57 7.15 10.37
CA ASN A 47 -7.91 6.67 10.02
C ASN A 47 -8.40 7.11 8.63
N ARG A 48 -7.52 7.13 7.64
CA ARG A 48 -7.80 7.52 6.25
C ARG A 48 -7.24 6.47 5.30
N GLY A 49 -7.88 6.30 4.15
CA GLY A 49 -7.49 5.28 3.17
C GLY A 49 -7.35 3.90 3.82
N GLN A 50 -6.33 3.15 3.40
CA GLN A 50 -5.98 1.86 3.96
C GLN A 50 -5.05 1.97 5.19
N ALA A 51 -5.18 3.06 5.94
CA ALA A 51 -4.57 3.36 7.23
C ALA A 51 -3.06 3.64 7.27
N ILE A 52 -2.20 2.78 6.72
CA ILE A 52 -0.74 2.94 6.82
C ILE A 52 -0.31 4.19 6.05
N ALA A 53 0.21 5.18 6.78
CA ALA A 53 0.58 6.50 6.26
C ALA A 53 2.08 6.64 6.00
N GLY A 54 2.91 5.84 6.69
CA GLY A 54 4.35 5.79 6.52
C GLY A 54 4.94 4.69 7.37
N PHE A 55 6.02 4.06 6.91
CA PHE A 55 6.74 3.06 7.69
C PHE A 55 8.17 2.90 7.20
N GLY A 56 9.03 2.35 8.04
CA GLY A 56 10.43 2.13 7.73
C GLY A 56 11.15 1.47 8.89
N ILE A 57 12.46 1.27 8.72
CA ILE A 57 13.30 0.69 9.77
C ILE A 57 13.97 1.82 10.56
N LYS A 58 14.32 1.56 11.82
CA LYS A 58 15.15 2.41 12.69
C LYS A 58 14.61 3.82 12.97
N ASP A 59 14.50 4.68 11.98
CA ASP A 59 14.13 6.09 12.08
C ASP A 59 13.56 6.63 10.74
N LYS A 60 13.15 7.91 10.74
CA LYS A 60 12.58 8.60 9.56
C LYS A 60 13.55 8.74 8.38
N ASP A 61 14.85 8.52 8.59
CA ASP A 61 15.88 8.63 7.55
C ASP A 61 16.10 7.28 6.84
N HIS A 62 15.41 6.22 7.25
CA HIS A 62 15.34 4.94 6.56
C HIS A 62 13.88 4.52 6.26
N PRO A 63 13.10 5.35 5.55
CA PRO A 63 11.72 5.04 5.22
C PRO A 63 11.62 3.99 4.11
N ILE A 64 10.56 3.18 4.17
CA ILE A 64 10.04 2.40 3.03
C ILE A 64 8.88 3.16 2.39
N VAL A 65 8.05 3.81 3.21
CA VAL A 65 7.07 4.81 2.80
C VAL A 65 7.35 6.09 3.56
N GLU A 66 7.43 7.21 2.83
CA GLU A 66 7.82 8.51 3.38
C GLU A 66 6.97 8.90 4.60
N PHE A 67 7.64 9.34 5.67
CA PHE A 67 6.96 9.89 6.84
C PHE A 67 6.37 11.27 6.53
N GLN A 68 5.09 11.44 6.82
CA GLN A 68 4.41 12.73 6.84
C GLN A 68 3.85 13.01 8.24
N PRO A 69 3.95 14.26 8.74
CA PRO A 69 3.28 14.63 9.98
C PRO A 69 1.76 14.43 9.86
N ALA A 70 1.09 14.14 10.97
CA ALA A 70 -0.30 13.69 11.00
C ALA A 70 -1.27 14.58 10.18
N ASN A 71 -1.12 15.90 10.27
CA ASN A 71 -1.94 16.85 9.52
C ASN A 71 -1.86 16.66 7.99
N LYS A 72 -0.66 16.35 7.46
CA LYS A 72 -0.45 16.03 6.04
C LYS A 72 -0.87 14.60 5.72
N ALA A 73 -0.59 13.65 6.62
CA ALA A 73 -0.97 12.25 6.44
C ALA A 73 -2.48 12.09 6.22
N TYR A 74 -3.32 12.81 6.97
CA TYR A 74 -4.78 12.77 6.79
C TYR A 74 -5.24 13.16 5.37
N GLN A 75 -4.45 13.96 4.64
CA GLN A 75 -4.76 14.40 3.29
C GLN A 75 -4.20 13.44 2.23
N LEU A 76 -3.04 12.84 2.51
CA LEU A 76 -2.24 12.12 1.51
C LEU A 76 -2.37 10.60 1.58
N THR A 77 -2.72 10.00 2.73
CA THR A 77 -2.66 8.54 2.92
C THR A 77 -3.52 7.76 1.92
N SER A 78 -4.67 8.30 1.48
CA SER A 78 -5.48 7.63 0.45
C SER A 78 -4.86 7.65 -0.95
N LEU A 79 -3.84 8.48 -1.18
CA LEU A 79 -3.15 8.61 -2.47
C LEU A 79 -1.77 7.97 -2.45
N THR A 80 -1.03 8.08 -1.34
CA THR A 80 0.38 7.65 -1.25
C THR A 80 0.59 6.39 -0.40
N GLY A 81 -0.40 6.00 0.42
CA GLY A 81 -0.36 4.75 1.18
C GLY A 81 -0.66 3.52 0.33
N PHE A 82 -0.85 2.36 0.96
CA PHE A 82 -1.28 1.16 0.25
C PHE A 82 -2.62 1.38 -0.44
N ARG A 83 -2.78 0.81 -1.63
CA ARG A 83 -4.02 0.87 -2.41
C ARG A 83 -4.35 -0.45 -3.07
N THR A 84 -5.62 -0.78 -3.06
CA THR A 84 -6.20 -1.93 -3.73
C THR A 84 -7.16 -1.43 -4.80
N PHE A 85 -6.98 -1.88 -6.04
CA PHE A 85 -7.89 -1.60 -7.15
C PHE A 85 -8.51 -2.89 -7.62
N ILE A 86 -9.83 -2.88 -7.79
CA ILE A 86 -10.60 -4.05 -8.17
C ILE A 86 -11.30 -3.73 -9.49
N LYS A 87 -10.99 -4.50 -10.52
CA LYS A 87 -11.76 -4.53 -11.77
C LYS A 87 -12.69 -5.73 -11.73
N ILE A 88 -13.98 -5.45 -11.75
CA ILE A 88 -15.04 -6.46 -11.69
C ILE A 88 -15.62 -6.60 -13.09
N THR A 89 -15.46 -7.76 -13.72
CA THR A 89 -16.08 -8.02 -15.02
C THR A 89 -17.38 -8.79 -14.83
N SER A 90 -18.49 -8.16 -15.21
CA SER A 90 -19.82 -8.80 -15.26
C SER A 90 -20.49 -8.46 -16.58
N GLN A 91 -20.92 -9.48 -17.33
CA GLN A 91 -21.67 -9.31 -18.59
C GLN A 91 -20.97 -8.38 -19.61
N GLY A 92 -19.63 -8.44 -19.67
CA GLY A 92 -18.84 -7.71 -20.68
C GLY A 92 -18.57 -6.23 -20.41
N ARG A 93 -19.05 -5.67 -19.29
CA ARG A 93 -18.70 -4.30 -18.85
C ARG A 93 -17.87 -4.36 -17.56
N PRO A 94 -16.64 -3.80 -17.55
CA PRO A 94 -15.86 -3.70 -16.34
C PRO A 94 -16.41 -2.61 -15.42
N VAL A 95 -16.45 -2.89 -14.12
CA VAL A 95 -16.74 -1.91 -13.07
C VAL A 95 -15.48 -1.71 -12.26
N PHE A 96 -15.08 -0.46 -12.07
CA PHE A 96 -13.95 -0.07 -11.22
C PHE A 96 -14.42 0.07 -9.78
N TYR A 97 -13.62 -0.44 -8.85
CA TYR A 97 -13.83 -0.23 -7.43
C TYR A 97 -12.50 -0.10 -6.69
N GLU A 98 -12.44 0.85 -5.78
CA GLU A 98 -11.33 1.03 -4.84
C GLU A 98 -11.93 1.08 -3.43
N PRO A 99 -11.66 0.08 -2.58
CA PRO A 99 -12.18 0.05 -1.22
C PRO A 99 -11.46 1.06 -0.31
N PHE A 100 -12.06 1.37 0.83
CA PHE A 100 -11.49 2.23 1.88
C PHE A 100 -11.21 3.67 1.47
N HIS A 101 -11.80 4.13 0.36
CA HIS A 101 -11.58 5.48 -0.15
C HIS A 101 -12.39 6.51 0.65
N SER A 102 -11.80 7.69 0.87
CA SER A 102 -12.30 8.69 1.83
C SER A 102 -13.52 9.49 1.36
N ILE A 103 -14.07 9.24 0.16
CA ILE A 103 -15.15 10.08 -0.40
C ILE A 103 -16.51 9.48 -0.02
N PRO A 104 -17.26 10.10 0.90
CA PRO A 104 -18.62 9.65 1.20
C PRO A 104 -19.49 9.88 -0.03
N GLY A 105 -20.09 8.80 -0.56
CA GLY A 105 -21.05 8.89 -1.66
C GLY A 105 -20.46 8.88 -3.07
N SER A 106 -19.14 8.69 -3.26
CA SER A 106 -18.59 8.45 -4.61
C SER A 106 -19.10 7.11 -5.15
N GLY A 107 -20.01 7.18 -6.14
CA GLY A 107 -20.50 6.00 -6.87
C GLY A 107 -21.84 5.44 -6.41
N GLY A 108 -22.51 6.03 -5.41
CA GLY A 108 -23.83 5.56 -4.95
C GLY A 108 -23.82 4.16 -4.33
N PHE A 109 -22.66 3.71 -3.84
CA PHE A 109 -22.51 2.41 -3.22
C PHE A 109 -22.97 2.41 -1.76
N SER A 110 -23.59 1.30 -1.35
CA SER A 110 -23.89 1.00 0.05
C SER A 110 -22.68 0.31 0.68
N ILE A 111 -21.93 1.06 1.48
CA ILE A 111 -20.66 0.66 2.07
C ILE A 111 -20.75 0.68 3.59
N GLU A 112 -20.20 -0.36 4.22
CA GLU A 112 -19.89 -0.42 5.63
C GLU A 112 -18.40 -0.73 5.79
N SER A 113 -17.70 0.01 6.64
CA SER A 113 -16.28 -0.27 6.90
C SER A 113 -15.99 -0.34 8.40
N LYS A 114 -14.92 -1.04 8.77
CA LYS A 114 -14.44 -1.15 10.15
C LYS A 114 -12.92 -1.10 10.17
N MET A 115 -12.38 -0.45 11.19
CA MET A 115 -10.99 -0.56 11.58
C MET A 115 -10.95 -1.27 12.93
N LEU A 116 -10.14 -2.31 13.03
CA LEU A 116 -9.98 -3.12 14.22
C LEU A 116 -8.51 -3.08 14.63
N ILE A 117 -8.25 -2.73 15.89
CA ILE A 117 -6.90 -2.45 16.41
C ILE A 117 -6.66 -3.41 17.58
N SER A 118 -5.63 -4.24 17.47
CA SER A 118 -5.14 -5.09 18.56
C SER A 118 -3.72 -4.69 18.96
N SER A 119 -3.11 -5.44 19.88
CA SER A 119 -1.72 -5.23 20.30
C SER A 119 -0.67 -5.74 19.31
N TYR A 120 -1.07 -6.38 18.21
CA TYR A 120 -0.16 -6.98 17.24
C TYR A 120 -0.65 -6.91 15.79
N GLU A 121 -1.90 -6.51 15.56
CA GLU A 121 -2.56 -6.49 14.25
C GLU A 121 -3.39 -5.21 14.06
N LEU A 122 -3.41 -4.68 12.83
CA LEU A 122 -4.34 -3.64 12.40
C LEU A 122 -5.12 -4.22 11.24
N LYS A 123 -6.44 -4.29 11.40
CA LYS A 123 -7.34 -4.89 10.42
C LYS A 123 -8.33 -3.87 9.89
N LEU A 124 -8.55 -3.90 8.59
CA LEU A 124 -9.57 -3.11 7.92
C LEU A 124 -10.54 -4.06 7.23
N GLN A 125 -11.83 -3.78 7.38
CA GLN A 125 -12.89 -4.52 6.71
C GLN A 125 -13.79 -3.54 5.98
N GLU A 126 -14.19 -3.88 4.76
CA GLU A 126 -15.19 -3.14 4.02
C GLU A 126 -16.13 -4.09 3.29
N ILE A 127 -17.43 -3.85 3.45
CA ILE A 127 -18.49 -4.55 2.74
C ILE A 127 -19.15 -3.56 1.79
N ASN A 128 -19.13 -3.88 0.51
CA ASN A 128 -19.88 -3.16 -0.52
C ASN A 128 -21.10 -3.99 -0.93
N HIS A 129 -22.26 -3.66 -0.37
CA HIS A 129 -23.52 -4.38 -0.62
C HIS A 129 -24.01 -4.23 -2.05
N THR A 130 -23.72 -3.11 -2.70
CA THR A 130 -24.11 -2.84 -4.10
C THR A 130 -23.35 -3.72 -5.08
N LEU A 131 -22.04 -3.90 -4.85
CA LEU A 131 -21.17 -4.74 -5.67
C LEU A 131 -21.16 -6.20 -5.21
N GLY A 132 -21.64 -6.51 -4.01
CA GLY A 132 -21.56 -7.85 -3.43
C GLY A 132 -20.11 -8.27 -3.23
N LEU A 133 -19.32 -7.39 -2.60
CA LEU A 133 -17.92 -7.63 -2.26
C LEU A 133 -17.68 -7.42 -0.77
N GLU A 134 -16.79 -8.23 -0.22
CA GLU A 134 -16.23 -8.08 1.11
C GLU A 134 -14.71 -8.06 0.97
N ILE A 135 -14.06 -7.03 1.51
CA ILE A 135 -12.62 -6.81 1.44
C ILE A 135 -12.09 -6.75 2.87
N GLU A 136 -11.05 -7.52 3.15
CA GLU A 136 -10.32 -7.51 4.41
C GLU A 136 -8.83 -7.25 4.14
N ILE A 137 -8.24 -6.39 4.96
CA ILE A 137 -6.81 -6.10 4.96
C ILE A 137 -6.29 -6.34 6.37
N ASP A 138 -5.32 -7.23 6.52
CA ASP A 138 -4.59 -7.45 7.76
C ASP A 138 -3.17 -6.89 7.64
N TYR A 139 -2.75 -6.12 8.64
CA TYR A 139 -1.37 -5.65 8.78
C TYR A 139 -0.75 -6.20 10.06
N PHE A 140 0.44 -6.77 9.95
CA PHE A 140 1.21 -7.28 11.10
C PHE A 140 2.71 -7.23 10.81
N THR A 141 3.52 -7.16 11.87
CA THR A 141 4.98 -7.26 11.74
C THR A 141 5.40 -8.72 11.57
N ILE A 142 6.54 -8.96 10.93
CA ILE A 142 7.14 -10.31 10.86
C ILE A 142 8.15 -10.45 12.01
N PRO A 143 7.82 -11.14 13.12
CA PRO A 143 8.74 -11.28 14.23
C PRO A 143 9.79 -12.37 13.97
N ASN A 144 10.93 -12.28 14.68
CA ASN A 144 11.97 -13.30 14.74
C ASN A 144 12.68 -13.59 13.41
N ASP A 145 12.67 -12.63 12.48
CA ASP A 145 13.49 -12.67 11.27
C ASP A 145 14.66 -11.69 11.37
N ASN A 146 15.64 -11.82 10.49
CA ASN A 146 16.82 -10.95 10.46
C ASN A 146 16.59 -9.63 9.68
N PHE A 147 15.36 -9.36 9.27
CA PHE A 147 14.94 -8.13 8.61
C PHE A 147 13.65 -7.56 9.22
N GLY A 148 13.44 -6.25 9.09
CA GLY A 148 12.19 -5.59 9.47
C GLY A 148 11.23 -5.56 8.28
N ALA A 149 10.04 -6.14 8.42
CA ALA A 149 9.01 -6.10 7.37
C ALA A 149 7.61 -5.91 7.95
N LEU A 150 6.79 -5.16 7.20
CA LEU A 150 5.36 -5.07 7.39
C LEU A 150 4.69 -6.07 6.45
N ALA A 151 4.08 -7.10 7.01
CA ALA A 151 3.23 -8.00 6.26
C ALA A 151 1.85 -7.36 6.06
N ARG A 152 1.31 -7.52 4.86
CA ARG A 152 -0.03 -7.10 4.45
C ARG A 152 -0.70 -8.27 3.77
N LYS A 153 -1.87 -8.67 4.26
CA LYS A 153 -2.72 -9.68 3.62
C LYS A 153 -4.00 -9.03 3.14
N VAL A 154 -4.34 -9.25 1.87
CA VAL A 154 -5.57 -8.72 1.27
C VAL A 154 -6.46 -9.86 0.84
N THR A 155 -7.66 -9.91 1.40
CA THR A 155 -8.69 -10.89 1.06
C THR A 155 -9.83 -10.18 0.35
N VAL A 156 -10.15 -10.60 -0.87
CA VAL A 156 -11.31 -10.11 -1.62
C VAL A 156 -12.27 -11.26 -1.85
N LYS A 157 -13.50 -11.11 -1.37
CA LYS A 157 -14.53 -12.16 -1.40
C LYS A 157 -15.76 -11.67 -2.16
N ASN A 158 -16.20 -12.46 -3.13
CA ASN A 158 -17.46 -12.26 -3.81
C ASN A 158 -18.61 -12.78 -2.94
N THR A 159 -19.46 -11.88 -2.47
CA THR A 159 -20.67 -12.19 -1.69
C THR A 159 -21.94 -12.13 -2.53
N ALA A 160 -21.84 -11.76 -3.81
CA ALA A 160 -22.96 -11.82 -4.75
C ALA A 160 -23.31 -13.28 -5.10
N ARG A 161 -24.59 -13.50 -5.44
CA ARG A 161 -25.06 -14.83 -5.92
C ARG A 161 -24.45 -15.25 -7.26
N LYS A 162 -24.03 -14.27 -8.07
CA LYS A 162 -23.45 -14.52 -9.39
C LYS A 162 -21.94 -14.62 -9.26
N LYS A 163 -21.34 -15.57 -9.99
CA LYS A 163 -19.88 -15.62 -10.19
C LYS A 163 -19.42 -14.32 -10.86
N ARG A 164 -18.31 -13.76 -10.37
CA ARG A 164 -17.71 -12.53 -10.86
C ARG A 164 -16.24 -12.77 -11.11
N GLU A 165 -15.75 -12.31 -12.24
CA GLU A 165 -14.32 -12.32 -12.51
C GLU A 165 -13.69 -11.04 -11.97
N LEU A 166 -12.67 -11.20 -11.13
CA LEU A 166 -11.99 -10.13 -10.42
C LEU A 166 -10.53 -10.07 -10.84
N GLU A 167 -10.09 -8.89 -11.27
CA GLU A 167 -8.67 -8.53 -11.26
C GLU A 167 -8.43 -7.60 -10.07
N VAL A 168 -7.43 -7.90 -9.26
CA VAL A 168 -7.06 -7.12 -8.08
C VAL A 168 -5.63 -6.66 -8.25
N LEU A 169 -5.42 -5.35 -8.31
CA LEU A 169 -4.11 -4.71 -8.31
C LEU A 169 -3.88 -4.11 -6.92
N ASP A 170 -2.93 -4.64 -6.17
CA ASP A 170 -2.64 -4.22 -4.79
C ASP A 170 -1.19 -3.81 -4.62
N GLY A 171 -0.92 -2.75 -3.84
CA GLY A 171 0.44 -2.27 -3.64
C GLY A 171 0.56 -0.83 -3.17
N LEU A 172 1.76 -0.27 -3.34
CA LEU A 172 2.12 1.11 -3.03
C LEU A 172 2.37 1.90 -4.32
N PRO A 173 1.74 3.08 -4.50
CA PRO A 173 2.03 4.06 -5.55
C PRO A 173 3.48 4.50 -5.60
N GLN A 174 4.13 4.59 -4.42
CA GLN A 174 5.54 4.93 -4.29
C GLN A 174 6.17 4.07 -3.19
N ILE A 175 7.37 3.55 -3.46
CA ILE A 175 8.22 2.91 -2.46
C ILE A 175 9.57 3.63 -2.46
N ILE A 176 10.06 3.98 -1.27
CA ILE A 176 11.30 4.73 -1.15
C ILE A 176 12.48 3.76 -1.22
N PRO A 177 13.45 3.95 -2.15
CA PRO A 177 14.67 3.16 -2.17
C PRO A 177 15.55 3.44 -0.96
N TYR A 178 16.20 2.40 -0.43
CA TYR A 178 17.13 2.54 0.69
C TYR A 178 18.28 3.52 0.35
N GLY A 179 18.71 4.29 1.35
CA GLY A 179 19.69 5.38 1.21
C GLY A 179 19.05 6.75 0.99
N THR A 180 17.74 6.79 0.71
CA THR A 180 16.99 8.05 0.56
C THR A 180 16.55 8.58 1.92
N ASN A 181 17.38 9.41 2.56
CA ASN A 181 17.04 10.00 3.86
C ASN A 181 15.92 11.06 3.76
N ASN A 182 15.42 11.50 4.92
CA ASN A 182 14.31 12.46 4.97
C ASN A 182 14.68 13.82 4.36
N PHE A 183 15.94 14.25 4.44
CA PHE A 183 16.37 15.51 3.82
C PHE A 183 16.23 15.43 2.29
N PHE A 184 16.70 14.35 1.67
CA PHE A 184 16.53 14.15 0.23
C PHE A 184 15.05 14.11 -0.18
N LEU A 185 14.20 13.44 0.61
CA LEU A 185 12.77 13.39 0.33
C LEU A 185 12.07 14.75 0.41
N LYS A 186 12.43 15.59 1.39
CA LYS A 186 11.75 16.88 1.61
C LYS A 186 12.30 17.99 0.71
N GLU A 187 13.61 18.04 0.53
CA GLU A 187 14.29 19.19 -0.06
C GLU A 187 14.81 18.92 -1.49
N LEU A 188 15.11 17.66 -1.83
CA LEU A 188 15.80 17.29 -3.08
C LEU A 188 15.13 16.13 -3.82
N SER A 189 13.81 15.94 -3.64
CA SER A 189 13.09 14.73 -4.08
C SER A 189 13.24 14.45 -5.57
N ARG A 190 13.11 15.46 -6.42
CA ARG A 190 13.30 15.31 -7.88
C ARG A 190 14.73 14.95 -8.25
N THR A 191 15.71 15.54 -7.56
CA THR A 191 17.13 15.33 -7.85
C THR A 191 17.51 13.89 -7.50
N ILE A 192 17.13 13.43 -6.31
CA ILE A 192 17.55 12.13 -5.80
C ILE A 192 17.02 10.95 -6.63
N GLU A 193 15.93 11.15 -7.40
CA GLU A 193 15.40 10.14 -8.32
C GLU A 193 16.46 9.61 -9.30
N ALA A 194 17.40 10.45 -9.77
CA ALA A 194 18.45 10.04 -10.72
C ALA A 194 19.36 8.91 -10.18
N TRP A 195 19.38 8.70 -8.87
CA TRP A 195 20.16 7.64 -8.22
C TRP A 195 19.34 6.41 -7.85
N MET A 196 18.01 6.49 -7.89
CA MET A 196 17.10 5.41 -7.53
C MET A 196 17.16 4.27 -8.53
N GLU A 197 17.16 3.04 -8.03
CA GLU A 197 17.20 1.82 -8.81
C GLU A 197 16.29 0.74 -8.18
N ALA A 198 15.59 0.00 -9.04
CA ALA A 198 14.77 -1.17 -8.73
C ALA A 198 15.32 -2.38 -9.50
N GLU A 199 15.97 -3.29 -8.80
CA GLU A 199 16.62 -4.47 -9.36
C GLU A 199 15.82 -5.74 -9.06
N ASN A 200 16.31 -6.90 -9.51
CA ASN A 200 15.79 -8.22 -9.12
C ASN A 200 14.33 -8.54 -9.53
N LEU A 201 13.81 -7.89 -10.58
CA LEU A 201 12.46 -8.16 -11.10
C LEU A 201 12.28 -9.58 -11.67
N LYS A 202 13.37 -10.23 -12.11
CA LYS A 202 13.32 -11.58 -12.71
C LYS A 202 12.87 -12.64 -11.69
N ASP A 203 13.34 -12.49 -10.45
CA ASP A 203 13.01 -13.39 -9.33
C ASP A 203 11.76 -12.94 -8.57
N LYS A 204 11.04 -11.94 -9.10
CA LYS A 204 9.77 -11.40 -8.56
C LYS A 204 9.87 -10.76 -7.17
N ILE A 205 11.07 -10.43 -6.72
CA ILE A 205 11.35 -9.77 -5.44
C ILE A 205 12.14 -8.50 -5.74
N PRO A 206 11.49 -7.41 -6.18
CA PRO A 206 12.20 -6.18 -6.49
C PRO A 206 12.97 -5.65 -5.28
N TYR A 207 14.17 -5.17 -5.54
CA TYR A 207 15.09 -4.64 -4.54
C TYR A 207 15.37 -3.17 -4.87
N PHE A 208 15.11 -2.27 -3.91
CA PHE A 208 15.09 -0.83 -4.10
C PHE A 208 16.19 -0.15 -3.29
N ARG A 209 17.12 0.49 -3.98
CA ARG A 209 18.24 1.24 -3.36
C ARG A 209 18.66 2.43 -4.21
N LEU A 210 19.45 3.32 -3.63
CA LEU A 210 20.26 4.24 -4.43
C LEU A 210 21.52 3.53 -4.94
N ARG A 211 21.95 3.86 -6.16
CA ARG A 211 23.16 3.26 -6.76
C ARG A 211 24.44 3.59 -5.99
N VAL A 212 24.53 4.82 -5.50
CA VAL A 212 25.64 5.38 -4.74
C VAL A 212 25.11 6.32 -3.67
N ASP A 213 25.88 6.53 -2.61
CA ASP A 213 25.64 7.56 -1.62
C ASP A 213 25.72 8.94 -2.30
N PRO A 214 24.63 9.73 -2.29
CA PRO A 214 24.59 11.08 -2.89
C PRO A 214 25.28 12.15 -2.01
N SER A 215 26.07 11.77 -1.01
CA SER A 215 26.82 12.71 -0.18
C SER A 215 27.81 13.55 -1.00
N ASP A 216 28.00 14.81 -0.58
CA ASP A 216 28.98 15.72 -1.20
C ASP A 216 30.41 15.36 -0.74
N ARG A 217 30.91 14.25 -1.25
CA ARG A 217 32.25 13.72 -1.00
C ARG A 217 32.88 13.28 -2.32
N PRO A 218 34.22 13.38 -2.46
CA PRO A 218 34.91 12.95 -3.67
C PRO A 218 34.88 11.43 -3.85
N GLU A 219 34.70 10.64 -2.79
CA GLU A 219 34.63 9.18 -2.88
C GLU A 219 33.24 8.68 -3.24
N VAL A 220 33.17 7.81 -4.27
CA VAL A 220 31.94 7.10 -4.61
C VAL A 220 31.76 5.92 -3.66
N THR A 221 30.76 5.99 -2.79
CA THR A 221 30.38 4.88 -1.90
C THR A 221 29.14 4.18 -2.44
N HIS A 222 29.23 2.88 -2.71
CA HIS A 222 28.07 2.09 -3.16
C HIS A 222 27.21 1.63 -1.99
N ILE A 223 25.90 1.77 -2.13
CA ILE A 223 24.92 1.26 -1.17
C ILE A 223 24.57 -0.18 -1.53
N ARG A 224 24.69 -1.11 -0.58
CA ARG A 224 24.40 -2.54 -0.76
C ARG A 224 23.05 -2.94 -0.17
N GLU A 225 22.66 -2.25 0.89
CA GLU A 225 21.37 -2.38 1.56
C GLU A 225 20.24 -1.88 0.66
N GLY A 226 19.03 -2.37 0.91
CA GLY A 226 17.89 -2.14 0.03
C GLY A 226 16.59 -2.51 0.71
N ASN A 227 15.55 -1.81 0.31
CA ASN A 227 14.19 -2.18 0.64
C ASN A 227 13.73 -3.24 -0.37
N PHE A 228 12.80 -4.12 0.02
CA PHE A 228 12.27 -5.13 -0.88
C PHE A 228 10.75 -5.20 -0.79
N TYR A 229 10.14 -5.76 -1.83
CA TYR A 229 8.72 -6.06 -1.85
C TYR A 229 8.52 -7.45 -2.47
N LEU A 230 7.65 -8.27 -1.90
CA LEU A 230 7.24 -9.53 -2.50
C LEU A 230 5.79 -9.82 -2.14
N ALA A 231 5.09 -10.51 -3.04
CA ALA A 231 3.73 -10.96 -2.79
C ALA A 231 3.51 -12.33 -3.44
N PHE A 232 2.60 -13.09 -2.88
CA PHE A 232 2.21 -14.40 -3.37
C PHE A 232 0.71 -14.62 -3.19
N ASP A 233 0.15 -15.49 -4.01
CA ASP A 233 -1.18 -16.04 -3.84
C ASP A 233 -1.11 -17.58 -3.71
N GLY A 234 -2.25 -18.26 -3.75
CA GLY A 234 -2.29 -19.73 -3.70
C GLY A 234 -1.59 -20.45 -4.87
N LYS A 235 -1.13 -19.72 -5.91
CA LYS A 235 -0.41 -20.25 -7.08
C LYS A 235 1.09 -19.92 -7.03
N GLY A 236 1.55 -19.13 -6.05
CA GLY A 236 2.94 -18.78 -5.83
C GLY A 236 3.25 -17.29 -5.98
N LEU A 237 4.52 -16.95 -6.22
CA LEU A 237 4.98 -15.56 -6.31
C LEU A 237 4.34 -14.80 -7.49
N LEU A 238 3.84 -13.60 -7.18
CA LEU A 238 3.23 -12.69 -8.15
C LEU A 238 4.28 -11.82 -8.83
N LYS A 239 4.03 -11.44 -10.08
CA LYS A 239 4.96 -10.60 -10.84
C LYS A 239 4.83 -9.14 -10.38
N PRO A 240 5.92 -8.47 -9.98
CA PRO A 240 5.90 -7.08 -9.51
C PRO A 240 5.77 -6.08 -10.67
N ILE A 241 5.15 -4.95 -10.36
CA ILE A 241 5.13 -3.73 -11.17
C ILE A 241 5.81 -2.65 -10.34
N VAL A 242 6.88 -2.07 -10.88
CA VAL A 242 7.71 -1.06 -10.19
C VAL A 242 7.71 0.30 -10.91
N ASP A 243 7.17 0.36 -12.12
CA ASP A 243 6.98 1.61 -12.86
C ASP A 243 5.56 2.15 -12.62
N PRO A 244 5.39 3.29 -11.93
CA PRO A 244 4.06 3.84 -11.68
C PRO A 244 3.31 4.21 -12.98
N GLU A 245 4.01 4.60 -14.06
CA GLU A 245 3.34 4.91 -15.33
C GLU A 245 2.71 3.67 -15.98
N ALA A 246 3.22 2.47 -15.68
CA ALA A 246 2.61 1.22 -16.16
C ALA A 246 1.22 0.98 -15.56
N ILE A 247 0.85 1.67 -14.48
CA ILE A 247 -0.44 1.57 -13.78
C ILE A 247 -1.28 2.82 -14.01
N PHE A 248 -0.68 4.00 -13.81
CA PHE A 248 -1.39 5.27 -13.77
C PHE A 248 -1.34 6.05 -15.09
N ALA A 249 -0.58 5.60 -16.09
CA ALA A 249 -0.35 6.37 -17.31
C ALA A 249 0.13 7.80 -16.98
N SER A 250 -0.51 8.84 -17.52
CA SER A 250 -0.15 10.25 -17.24
C SER A 250 -0.74 10.80 -15.93
N VAL A 251 -1.54 10.00 -15.19
CA VAL A 251 -2.17 10.39 -13.93
C VAL A 251 -1.14 10.40 -12.79
N SER A 252 -0.38 11.50 -12.72
CA SER A 252 0.78 11.65 -11.82
C SER A 252 0.43 11.96 -10.36
N ASP A 253 -0.83 12.30 -10.06
CA ASP A 253 -1.35 12.43 -8.69
C ASP A 253 -1.83 11.09 -8.10
N PHE A 254 -1.68 10.00 -8.87
CA PHE A 254 -2.11 8.65 -8.57
C PHE A 254 -3.60 8.47 -8.33
N THR A 255 -4.46 9.45 -8.60
CA THR A 255 -5.89 9.36 -8.28
C THR A 255 -6.60 8.20 -8.97
N TYR A 256 -6.20 7.85 -10.20
CA TYR A 256 -6.86 6.85 -11.02
C TYR A 256 -5.89 5.94 -11.81
N PRO A 257 -5.98 4.60 -11.69
CA PRO A 257 -5.06 3.68 -12.35
C PRO A 257 -5.48 3.40 -13.80
N GLU A 258 -5.26 4.37 -14.69
CA GLU A 258 -5.76 4.34 -16.07
C GLU A 258 -5.38 3.06 -16.83
N ASN A 259 -4.12 2.64 -16.80
CA ASN A 259 -3.65 1.45 -17.51
C ASN A 259 -4.24 0.17 -16.92
N PHE A 260 -4.53 0.14 -15.62
CA PHE A 260 -5.21 -0.99 -15.00
C PHE A 260 -6.65 -1.13 -15.50
N PHE A 261 -7.40 -0.03 -15.59
CA PHE A 261 -8.82 -0.07 -15.95
C PHE A 261 -9.11 -0.09 -17.46
N LYS A 262 -8.08 -0.14 -18.31
CA LYS A 262 -8.28 -0.35 -19.76
C LYS A 262 -9.12 -1.60 -20.05
N LYS A 263 -9.82 -1.55 -21.19
CA LYS A 263 -10.71 -2.63 -21.64
C LYS A 263 -9.96 -3.96 -21.73
N GLY A 264 -10.60 -5.01 -21.21
CA GLY A 264 -10.01 -6.35 -21.15
C GLY A 264 -9.19 -6.56 -19.88
N PHE A 265 -8.45 -7.65 -19.85
CA PHE A 265 -7.60 -7.98 -18.71
C PHE A 265 -6.37 -7.09 -18.64
N PHE A 266 -5.89 -6.83 -17.44
CA PHE A 266 -4.63 -6.13 -17.22
C PHE A 266 -3.48 -6.90 -17.87
N VAL A 267 -2.72 -6.22 -18.73
CA VAL A 267 -1.55 -6.80 -19.39
C VAL A 267 -0.31 -6.25 -18.70
N TYR A 268 0.51 -7.14 -18.15
CA TYR A 268 1.77 -6.76 -17.54
C TYR A 268 2.67 -6.02 -18.56
N PRO A 269 3.35 -4.94 -18.15
CA PRO A 269 4.24 -4.20 -19.03
C PRO A 269 5.38 -5.10 -19.54
N LYS A 270 5.71 -4.97 -20.84
CA LYS A 270 6.84 -5.69 -21.45
C LYS A 270 8.19 -5.19 -20.94
N ARG A 271 8.27 -3.89 -20.63
CA ARG A 271 9.43 -3.20 -20.05
C ARG A 271 8.93 -2.21 -19.02
N GLN A 272 9.72 -2.01 -17.97
CA GLN A 272 9.42 -1.09 -16.87
C GLN A 272 10.61 -0.15 -16.69
N LEU A 273 10.34 1.14 -16.44
CA LEU A 273 11.38 2.04 -15.95
C LEU A 273 11.77 1.59 -14.54
N THR A 274 13.04 1.26 -14.37
CA THR A 274 13.61 0.69 -13.13
C THR A 274 14.68 1.58 -12.52
N ALA A 275 15.01 2.69 -13.16
CA ALA A 275 16.02 3.62 -12.68
C ALA A 275 15.60 5.07 -12.96
N SER A 276 16.24 6.01 -12.25
CA SER A 276 16.08 7.45 -12.45
C SER A 276 14.67 7.99 -12.19
N LYS A 277 13.89 7.31 -11.34
CA LYS A 277 12.51 7.65 -11.00
C LYS A 277 12.11 7.00 -9.69
N THR A 278 11.24 7.64 -8.92
CA THR A 278 10.63 7.00 -7.74
C THR A 278 9.80 5.79 -8.17
N PRO A 279 10.16 4.57 -7.72
CA PRO A 279 9.44 3.36 -8.11
C PRO A 279 8.13 3.21 -7.34
N CYS A 280 7.22 2.40 -7.88
CA CYS A 280 6.07 1.86 -7.16
C CYS A 280 6.33 0.41 -6.73
N SER A 281 5.38 -0.20 -6.02
CA SER A 281 5.38 -1.65 -5.82
C SER A 281 3.95 -2.18 -5.84
N PHE A 282 3.54 -2.74 -6.97
CA PHE A 282 2.24 -3.37 -7.13
C PHE A 282 2.33 -4.80 -7.65
N VAL A 283 1.30 -5.59 -7.36
CA VAL A 283 1.09 -6.91 -7.94
C VAL A 283 -0.36 -7.05 -8.38
N CYS A 284 -0.59 -7.83 -9.44
CA CYS A 284 -1.93 -8.09 -9.94
C CYS A 284 -2.26 -9.59 -9.80
N ALA A 285 -3.36 -9.87 -9.10
CA ALA A 285 -3.93 -11.20 -8.93
C ALA A 285 -5.28 -11.30 -9.67
N ARG A 286 -5.64 -12.52 -10.08
CA ARG A 286 -6.93 -12.80 -10.71
C ARG A 286 -7.65 -13.94 -10.00
N GLY A 287 -8.93 -13.73 -9.73
CA GLY A 287 -9.81 -14.70 -9.08
C GLY A 287 -11.20 -14.69 -9.70
N GLY A 288 -11.95 -15.77 -9.51
CA GLY A 288 -13.32 -15.90 -9.99
C GLY A 288 -14.12 -16.93 -9.23
#